data_AF-A0A8B9AE18-F1
#
_entry.id   AF-A0A8B9AE18-F1
#
_cell.length_a   1.000
_cell.length_b   1.000
_cell.length_c   1.000
_cell.angle_alpha   90.00
_cell.angle_beta   90.00
_cell.angle_gamma   90.00
#
_symmetry.space_group_name_H-M   'P 1'
#
loop_
_entity.id
_entity.type
_entity.pdbx_description
1 polymer ?
#
loop_
_entity_poly.entity_id
_entity_poly.type
_entity_poly.pdbx_seq_one_letter_code
_entity_poly.pdbx_strand_id
1 'polypeptide(L)'
;MGDMQRSKRGRVYPLKPNAITYTGFTHKYVSHLLSALAKATTLFSCEGNKDENMEKMVRFEADMALVLSAGGFKWSRALKRKLEKSASSSQLHQLTTCQSSILRVNKRKTLDHRRTPLTIPRPPVPTKANWPKRTCRRGSYNKKTGGEREFGCRIRILRRILPGGNEMDLCELLSEVESYVVCLQLQVNILKSLVETP
;
A
#
# COMPACT_ATOMS: atom_id res chain seq x y z
N MET A 1 42.77 -8.74 -36.53
CA MET A 1 42.52 -9.04 -35.10
C MET A 1 41.04 -8.81 -34.86
N GLY A 2 40.29 -9.86 -34.50
CA GLY A 2 38.82 -9.85 -34.52
C GLY A 2 38.20 -9.32 -33.23
N ASP A 3 37.19 -8.47 -33.38
CA ASP A 3 36.39 -7.90 -32.30
C ASP A 3 35.45 -8.94 -31.66
N MET A 4 35.60 -9.15 -30.35
CA MET A 4 34.77 -10.04 -29.55
C MET A 4 33.56 -9.27 -29.00
N GLN A 5 32.48 -9.19 -29.78
CA GLN A 5 31.18 -8.69 -29.30
C GLN A 5 30.55 -9.66 -28.30
N ARG A 6 30.69 -9.35 -27.02
CA ARG A 6 30.07 -10.10 -25.92
C ARG A 6 28.59 -9.72 -25.82
N SER A 7 27.74 -10.45 -26.56
CA SER A 7 26.28 -10.32 -26.47
C SER A 7 25.79 -10.75 -25.09
N LYS A 8 25.35 -9.79 -24.27
CA LYS A 8 24.75 -10.02 -22.95
C LYS A 8 23.29 -10.42 -23.14
N ARG A 9 23.03 -11.73 -23.20
CA ARG A 9 21.67 -12.27 -23.15
C ARG A 9 21.09 -12.05 -21.76
N GLY A 10 20.26 -11.03 -21.61
CA GLY A 10 19.42 -10.86 -20.42
C GLY A 10 18.44 -12.03 -20.35
N ARG A 11 18.45 -12.78 -19.24
CA ARG A 11 17.42 -13.79 -18.97
C ARG A 11 16.13 -13.06 -18.62
N VAL A 12 15.25 -12.93 -19.60
CA VAL A 12 13.84 -12.69 -19.35
C VAL A 12 13.28 -14.04 -18.92
N TYR A 13 12.92 -14.19 -17.65
CA TYR A 13 12.12 -15.32 -17.20
C TYR A 13 10.67 -14.98 -17.56
N PRO A 14 10.04 -15.66 -18.53
CA PRO A 14 8.60 -15.60 -18.65
C PRO A 14 8.01 -16.32 -17.44
N LEU A 15 7.73 -15.56 -16.37
CA LEU A 15 6.79 -15.98 -15.34
C LEU A 15 5.48 -16.22 -16.11
N LYS A 16 5.11 -17.48 -16.33
CA LYS A 16 3.80 -17.87 -16.88
C LYS A 16 2.90 -18.16 -15.68
N PRO A 17 2.05 -17.21 -15.25
CA PRO A 17 1.02 -17.50 -14.27
C PRO A 17 0.00 -18.44 -14.91
N ASN A 18 -0.62 -19.32 -14.14
CA ASN A 18 -1.66 -20.20 -14.67
C ASN A 18 -2.88 -19.37 -15.13
N ALA A 19 -3.55 -19.78 -16.21
CA ALA A 19 -4.63 -18.98 -16.82
C ALA A 19 -5.82 -18.75 -15.87
N ILE A 20 -6.04 -19.65 -14.91
CA ILE A 20 -7.17 -19.62 -13.97
C ILE A 20 -6.94 -18.55 -12.87
N THR A 21 -5.71 -18.37 -12.39
CA THR A 21 -5.39 -17.30 -11.43
C THR A 21 -5.44 -15.93 -12.09
N TYR A 22 -5.06 -15.84 -13.37
CA TYR A 22 -5.16 -14.61 -14.16
C TYR A 22 -6.61 -14.13 -14.25
N THR A 23 -7.53 -14.98 -14.71
CA THR A 23 -8.94 -14.60 -14.91
C THR A 23 -9.61 -14.22 -13.59
N GLY A 24 -9.34 -14.96 -12.52
CA GLY A 24 -9.87 -14.66 -11.18
C GLY A 24 -9.37 -13.35 -10.62
N PHE A 25 -8.08 -13.02 -10.80
CA PHE A 25 -7.52 -11.73 -10.40
C PHE A 25 -8.10 -10.60 -11.24
N THR A 26 -8.09 -10.74 -12.57
CA THR A 26 -8.54 -9.70 -13.51
C THR A 26 -9.98 -9.29 -13.26
N HIS A 27 -10.88 -10.27 -13.13
CA HIS A 27 -12.30 -9.99 -12.86
C HIS A 27 -12.47 -9.21 -11.55
N LYS A 28 -11.79 -9.63 -10.47
CA LYS A 28 -11.83 -8.93 -9.18
C LYS A 28 -11.30 -7.49 -9.31
N TYR A 29 -10.15 -7.33 -9.95
CA TYR A 29 -9.50 -6.02 -10.07
C TYR A 29 -10.37 -5.02 -10.82
N VAL A 30 -10.87 -5.41 -11.99
CA VAL A 30 -11.77 -4.57 -12.80
C VAL A 30 -13.05 -4.26 -12.04
N SER A 31 -13.66 -5.25 -11.37
CA SER A 31 -14.90 -5.03 -10.61
C SER A 31 -14.74 -4.00 -9.49
N HIS A 32 -13.66 -4.08 -8.72
CA HIS A 32 -13.38 -3.12 -7.65
C HIS A 32 -13.03 -1.74 -8.22
N LEU A 33 -12.19 -1.70 -9.25
CA LEU A 33 -11.74 -0.46 -9.85
C LEU A 33 -12.90 0.33 -10.47
N LEU A 34 -13.71 -0.30 -11.32
CA LEU A 34 -14.85 0.36 -11.96
C LEU A 34 -15.88 0.83 -10.93
N SER A 35 -16.16 0.00 -9.91
CA SER A 35 -17.10 0.35 -8.85
C SER A 35 -16.62 1.53 -8.00
N ALA A 36 -15.31 1.63 -7.75
CA ALA A 36 -14.70 2.74 -7.04
C ALA A 36 -14.67 4.03 -7.88
N LEU A 37 -14.26 3.92 -9.15
CA LEU A 37 -14.20 5.07 -10.06
C LEU A 37 -15.58 5.67 -10.31
N ALA A 38 -16.61 4.85 -10.50
CA ALA A 38 -17.99 5.34 -10.65
C ALA A 38 -18.43 6.17 -9.43
N LYS A 39 -18.12 5.70 -8.21
CA LYS A 39 -18.41 6.45 -6.98
C LYS A 39 -17.61 7.76 -6.90
N ALA A 40 -16.33 7.70 -7.22
CA ALA A 40 -15.46 8.88 -7.20
C ALA A 40 -15.98 9.95 -8.18
N THR A 41 -16.33 9.57 -9.42
CA THR A 41 -16.93 10.49 -10.41
C THR A 41 -18.21 11.16 -9.92
N THR A 42 -19.10 10.44 -9.20
CA THR A 42 -20.30 11.07 -8.63
C THR A 42 -19.99 12.11 -7.55
N LEU A 43 -18.92 11.93 -6.77
CA LEU A 43 -18.49 12.89 -5.75
C LEU A 43 -17.84 14.13 -6.38
N PHE A 44 -17.05 13.94 -7.45
CA PHE A 44 -16.37 15.03 -8.15
C PHE A 44 -17.32 15.93 -8.95
N SER A 45 -18.45 15.41 -9.42
CA SER A 45 -19.42 16.20 -10.20
C SER A 45 -20.07 17.35 -9.40
N CYS A 46 -19.95 17.34 -8.06
CA CYS A 46 -20.55 18.35 -7.18
C CYS A 46 -19.52 19.32 -6.56
N GLU A 47 -18.22 19.07 -6.68
CA GLU A 47 -17.18 19.82 -5.95
C GLU A 47 -16.11 20.37 -6.90
N GLY A 48 -16.03 21.71 -6.98
CA GLY A 48 -15.11 22.41 -7.88
C GLY A 48 -13.62 22.16 -7.60
N ASN A 49 -12.86 22.06 -8.70
CA ASN A 49 -11.40 21.93 -8.89
C ASN A 49 -10.51 21.66 -7.66
N LYS A 50 -10.18 20.38 -7.48
CA LYS A 50 -9.04 19.89 -6.68
C LYS A 50 -8.38 18.69 -7.37
N ASP A 51 -7.72 18.92 -8.51
CA ASP A 51 -7.07 17.86 -9.32
C ASP A 51 -6.10 16.98 -8.50
N GLU A 52 -5.35 17.57 -7.57
CA GLU A 52 -4.45 16.79 -6.70
C GLU A 52 -5.19 15.81 -5.78
N ASN A 53 -6.39 16.15 -5.33
CA ASN A 53 -7.18 15.26 -4.47
C ASN A 53 -7.80 14.13 -5.30
N MET A 54 -8.14 14.41 -6.56
CA MET A 54 -8.60 13.39 -7.50
C MET A 54 -7.51 12.36 -7.76
N GLU A 55 -6.29 12.79 -8.09
CA GLU A 55 -5.17 11.88 -8.35
C GLU A 55 -4.87 10.98 -7.13
N LYS A 56 -4.88 11.56 -5.92
CA LYS A 56 -4.68 10.82 -4.67
C LYS A 56 -5.80 9.80 -4.42
N MET A 57 -7.06 10.16 -4.71
CA MET A 57 -8.20 9.26 -4.56
C MET A 57 -8.17 8.14 -5.60
N VAL A 58 -7.94 8.45 -6.88
CA VAL A 58 -7.82 7.43 -7.95
C VAL A 58 -6.69 6.46 -7.63
N ARG A 59 -5.53 6.95 -7.18
CA ARG A 59 -4.42 6.10 -6.74
C ARG A 59 -4.81 5.22 -5.55
N PHE A 60 -5.47 5.80 -4.53
CA PHE A 60 -5.93 5.06 -3.37
C PHE A 60 -6.89 3.93 -3.76
N GLU A 61 -7.87 4.21 -4.62
CA GLU A 61 -8.83 3.22 -5.09
C GLU A 61 -8.18 2.14 -5.96
N ALA A 62 -7.25 2.53 -6.85
CA ALA A 62 -6.50 1.58 -7.65
C ALA A 62 -5.63 0.65 -6.77
N ASP A 63 -4.96 1.19 -5.75
CA ASP A 63 -4.17 0.42 -4.77
C ASP A 63 -5.08 -0.49 -3.92
N MET A 64 -6.27 -0.02 -3.53
CA MET A 64 -7.23 -0.82 -2.77
C MET A 64 -7.81 -1.95 -3.62
N ALA A 65 -8.15 -1.69 -4.88
CA ALA A 65 -8.58 -2.72 -5.83
C ALA A 65 -7.48 -3.79 -6.03
N LEU A 66 -6.21 -3.37 -6.08
CA LEU A 66 -5.07 -4.29 -6.17
C LEU A 66 -4.99 -5.19 -4.93
N VAL A 67 -5.13 -4.60 -3.73
CA VAL A 67 -5.16 -5.33 -2.45
C VAL A 67 -6.29 -6.35 -2.40
N LEU A 68 -7.51 -5.95 -2.76
CA LEU A 68 -8.70 -6.81 -2.70
C LEU A 68 -8.62 -7.96 -3.72
N SER A 69 -7.93 -7.75 -4.84
CA SER A 69 -7.72 -8.76 -5.88
C SER A 69 -6.61 -9.75 -5.52
N ALA A 70 -5.58 -9.28 -4.83
CA ALA A 70 -4.41 -10.05 -4.41
C ALA A 70 -4.59 -10.68 -3.01
N GLY A 71 -5.68 -11.41 -2.81
CA GLY A 71 -5.96 -12.10 -1.55
C GLY A 71 -4.89 -13.13 -1.19
N GLY A 72 -4.50 -13.18 0.08
CA GLY A 72 -3.63 -14.24 0.62
C GLY A 72 -2.14 -13.89 0.75
N PHE A 73 -1.67 -12.80 0.13
CA PHE A 73 -0.28 -12.38 0.21
C PHE A 73 0.01 -11.50 1.43
N LYS A 74 1.23 -11.58 1.99
CA LYS A 74 1.64 -10.71 3.10
C LYS A 74 1.81 -9.27 2.63
N TRP A 75 2.32 -9.06 1.42
CA TRP A 75 2.45 -7.70 0.87
C TRP A 75 1.08 -7.04 0.71
N SER A 76 0.03 -7.78 0.32
CA SER A 76 -1.30 -7.19 0.14
C SER A 76 -1.94 -6.82 1.48
N ARG A 77 -1.77 -7.64 2.52
CA ARG A 77 -2.18 -7.30 3.90
C ARG A 77 -1.43 -6.09 4.45
N ALA A 78 -0.14 -5.98 4.18
CA ALA A 78 0.65 -4.83 4.60
C ALA A 78 0.23 -3.55 3.86
N LEU A 79 -0.01 -3.64 2.55
CA LEU A 79 -0.54 -2.53 1.76
C LEU A 79 -1.92 -2.10 2.25
N LYS A 80 -2.82 -3.05 2.55
CA LYS A 80 -4.13 -2.78 3.14
C LYS A 80 -4.03 -1.91 4.41
N ARG A 81 -3.19 -2.34 5.37
CA ARG A 81 -2.96 -1.59 6.62
C ARG A 81 -2.41 -0.20 6.37
N LYS A 82 -1.54 -0.04 5.36
CA LYS A 82 -0.99 1.27 4.98
C LYS A 82 -2.09 2.19 4.44
N LEU A 83 -2.97 1.67 3.58
CA LEU A 83 -4.09 2.43 3.00
C LEU A 83 -5.12 2.83 4.07
N GLU A 84 -5.53 1.92 4.94
CA GLU A 84 -6.46 2.20 6.04
C GLU A 84 -5.91 3.25 7.02
N LYS A 85 -4.60 3.21 7.28
CA LYS A 85 -3.91 4.22 8.09
C LYS A 85 -3.89 5.60 7.41
N SER A 86 -3.70 5.66 6.09
CA SER A 86 -3.79 6.93 5.37
C SER A 86 -5.20 7.50 5.34
N ALA A 87 -6.22 6.64 5.17
CA ALA A 87 -7.63 7.07 5.13
C ALA A 87 -8.08 7.67 6.48
N SER A 88 -7.76 7.00 7.59
CA SER A 88 -8.08 7.49 8.95
C SER A 88 -7.38 8.81 9.31
N SER A 89 -6.20 9.08 8.74
CA SER A 89 -5.51 10.37 8.92
C SER A 89 -6.15 11.51 8.12
N SER A 90 -6.75 11.23 6.96
CA SER A 90 -7.41 12.24 6.11
C SER A 90 -8.89 12.47 6.46
N GLN A 91 -9.54 11.49 7.09
CA GLN A 91 -10.99 11.50 7.32
C GLN A 91 -11.42 12.31 8.55
N LEU A 92 -10.48 12.79 9.37
CA LEU A 92 -10.77 13.70 10.50
C LEU A 92 -11.10 15.14 10.06
N HIS A 93 -11.08 15.45 8.76
CA HIS A 93 -11.36 16.80 8.24
C HIS A 93 -12.50 16.90 7.23
N GLN A 94 -13.18 15.82 6.83
CA GLN A 94 -14.16 15.86 5.72
C GLN A 94 -15.54 15.21 5.98
N LEU A 95 -15.84 14.69 7.18
CA LEU A 95 -17.14 14.05 7.46
C LEU A 95 -18.08 14.83 8.40
N THR A 96 -17.86 16.12 8.65
CA THR A 96 -18.76 16.94 9.49
C THR A 96 -19.56 18.01 8.75
N THR A 97 -19.52 18.03 7.42
CA THR A 97 -20.30 19.02 6.65
C THR A 97 -21.16 18.26 5.65
N CYS A 98 -22.48 18.36 5.83
CA CYS A 98 -23.55 17.77 5.02
C CYS A 98 -24.09 16.39 5.45
N GLN A 99 -24.51 16.25 6.70
CA GLN A 99 -25.78 15.59 7.01
C GLN A 99 -26.55 16.49 7.98
N SER A 100 -27.38 17.35 7.41
CA SER A 100 -28.25 18.26 8.15
C SER A 100 -29.32 17.46 8.91
N SER A 101 -29.60 17.93 10.13
CA SER A 101 -30.92 17.99 10.77
C SER A 101 -31.95 16.90 10.43
N ILE A 102 -32.39 16.15 11.45
CA ILE A 102 -33.79 16.11 11.92
C ILE A 102 -33.93 15.11 13.08
N LEU A 103 -34.60 15.57 14.16
CA LEU A 103 -35.02 14.92 15.41
C LEU A 103 -34.00 14.74 16.57
N ARG A 104 -33.88 15.84 17.34
CA ARG A 104 -33.82 15.78 18.81
C ARG A 104 -35.18 15.33 19.36
N VAL A 105 -35.20 14.28 20.19
CA VAL A 105 -36.20 14.11 21.26
C VAL A 105 -35.51 13.54 22.51
N ASN A 106 -35.73 14.23 23.63
CA ASN A 106 -35.23 13.96 24.99
C ASN A 106 -35.80 12.69 25.62
N LYS A 107 -35.05 12.06 26.54
CA LYS A 107 -35.49 11.86 27.95
C LYS A 107 -34.35 11.35 28.86
N ARG A 108 -34.52 11.58 30.16
CA ARG A 108 -33.53 11.74 31.24
C ARG A 108 -33.44 10.51 32.18
N LYS A 109 -32.26 10.38 32.83
CA LYS A 109 -31.92 9.95 34.23
C LYS A 109 -32.19 8.52 34.72
N THR A 110 -31.15 7.87 35.29
CA THR A 110 -30.92 7.48 36.74
C THR A 110 -29.62 6.63 36.83
N LEU A 111 -28.55 7.07 37.52
CA LEU A 111 -28.08 6.80 38.91
C LEU A 111 -27.68 5.34 39.21
N ASP A 112 -26.39 5.11 39.55
CA ASP A 112 -25.84 4.27 40.65
C ASP A 112 -24.32 4.03 40.44
N HIS A 113 -23.40 4.68 41.17
CA HIS A 113 -22.80 4.36 42.48
C HIS A 113 -21.90 3.10 42.57
N ARG A 114 -20.57 3.24 42.39
CA ARG A 114 -19.55 2.73 43.34
C ARG A 114 -18.10 3.21 43.05
N ARG A 115 -17.41 3.55 44.16
CA ARG A 115 -15.98 3.94 44.37
C ARG A 115 -14.98 2.98 43.68
N THR A 116 -13.77 3.38 43.27
CA THR A 116 -12.60 3.83 44.09
C THR A 116 -11.50 4.40 43.15
N PRO A 117 -10.61 5.33 43.57
CA PRO A 117 -9.64 5.97 42.68
C PRO A 117 -8.33 5.18 42.60
N LEU A 118 -7.92 4.82 41.39
CA LEU A 118 -6.55 4.37 41.10
C LEU A 118 -5.82 5.47 40.33
N THR A 119 -4.82 6.03 40.99
CA THR A 119 -3.85 6.99 40.45
C THR A 119 -3.15 6.37 39.24
N ILE A 120 -3.53 6.80 38.03
CA ILE A 120 -2.83 6.47 36.79
C ILE A 120 -1.71 7.50 36.58
N PRO A 121 -0.44 7.07 36.43
CA PRO A 121 0.64 7.98 36.06
C PRO A 121 0.41 8.57 34.66
N ARG A 122 0.63 9.89 34.54
CA ARG A 122 0.63 10.63 33.28
C ARG A 122 1.51 9.93 32.22
N PRO A 123 1.04 9.76 30.96
CA PRO A 123 1.93 9.40 29.86
C PRO A 123 2.84 10.59 29.52
N PRO A 124 4.14 10.37 29.24
CA PRO A 124 5.00 11.41 28.73
C PRO A 124 4.62 11.78 27.29
N VAL A 125 4.68 13.08 27.04
CA VAL A 125 4.48 13.80 25.78
C VAL A 125 5.20 13.11 24.61
N PRO A 126 4.60 13.02 23.40
CA PRO A 126 5.31 12.54 22.22
C PRO A 126 6.27 13.62 21.74
N THR A 127 7.54 13.49 22.12
CA THR A 127 8.61 14.22 21.45
C THR A 127 8.69 13.72 20.01
N LYS A 128 8.59 14.64 19.05
CA LYS A 128 8.66 14.37 17.62
C LYS A 128 9.80 13.41 17.31
N ALA A 129 9.46 12.24 16.75
CA ALA A 129 10.41 11.31 16.20
C ALA A 129 11.11 12.00 15.01
N ASN A 130 12.27 12.60 15.28
CA ASN A 130 13.23 12.92 14.24
C ASN A 130 13.57 11.62 13.52
N TRP A 131 13.10 11.47 12.28
CA TRP A 131 13.59 10.41 11.41
C TRP A 131 15.10 10.52 11.37
N PRO A 132 15.85 9.52 11.85
CA PRO A 132 17.28 9.58 11.68
C PRO A 132 17.52 9.39 10.18
N LYS A 133 17.93 10.48 9.50
CA LYS A 133 18.66 10.44 8.25
C LYS A 133 19.93 9.63 8.50
N ARG A 134 19.82 8.31 8.55
CA ARG A 134 20.97 7.42 8.61
C ARG A 134 21.53 7.32 7.20
N THR A 135 22.39 8.28 6.89
CA THR A 135 23.57 8.00 6.07
C THR A 135 24.20 6.70 6.58
N CYS A 136 24.77 5.91 5.66
CA CYS A 136 25.44 4.66 5.98
C CYS A 136 26.48 4.90 7.09
N ARG A 137 26.13 4.61 8.36
CA ARG A 137 27.11 4.58 9.44
C ARG A 137 28.12 3.51 9.07
N ARG A 138 29.31 3.98 8.72
CA ARG A 138 30.54 3.22 8.53
C ARG A 138 30.87 2.62 9.90
N GLY A 139 30.54 1.34 10.09
CA GLY A 139 30.77 0.61 11.32
C GLY A 139 31.48 -0.70 11.01
N SER A 140 32.70 -0.82 11.55
CA SER A 140 33.53 -2.02 11.70
C SER A 140 33.95 -2.75 10.41
N TYR A 141 35.25 -2.68 10.14
CA TYR A 141 36.00 -3.46 9.16
C TYR A 141 35.97 -4.95 9.55
N ASN A 142 34.86 -5.61 9.23
CA ASN A 142 34.90 -7.03 8.93
C ASN A 142 35.04 -7.17 7.43
N LYS A 143 35.98 -8.00 6.97
CA LYS A 143 36.32 -8.25 5.56
C LYS A 143 35.18 -8.99 4.86
N LYS A 144 34.00 -8.38 4.78
CA LYS A 144 32.94 -8.80 3.89
C LYS A 144 33.48 -8.71 2.48
N THR A 145 33.53 -9.84 1.79
CA THR A 145 33.78 -9.89 0.36
C THR A 145 32.84 -8.91 -0.34
N GLY A 146 33.27 -8.30 -1.44
CA GLY A 146 32.46 -7.27 -2.14
C GLY A 146 31.01 -7.72 -2.40
N GLY A 147 30.82 -9.01 -2.68
CA GLY A 147 29.52 -9.62 -2.93
C GLY A 147 28.54 -9.60 -1.74
N GLU A 148 28.98 -9.79 -0.50
CA GLU A 148 28.06 -9.76 0.65
C GLU A 148 27.51 -8.36 0.92
N ARG A 149 28.34 -7.33 0.71
CA ARG A 149 27.89 -5.93 0.83
C ARG A 149 26.89 -5.58 -0.26
N GLU A 150 27.14 -6.01 -1.50
CA GLU A 150 26.22 -5.80 -2.62
C GLU A 150 24.89 -6.52 -2.39
N PHE A 151 24.93 -7.79 -1.97
CA PHE A 151 23.73 -8.57 -1.66
C PHE A 151 22.87 -7.88 -0.59
N GLY A 152 23.49 -7.45 0.52
CA GLY A 152 22.80 -6.71 1.57
C GLY A 152 22.16 -5.41 1.08
N CYS A 153 22.82 -4.66 0.19
CA CYS A 153 22.26 -3.46 -0.41
C CYS A 153 21.03 -3.76 -1.27
N ARG A 154 21.08 -4.81 -2.10
CA ARG A 154 19.96 -5.22 -2.95
C ARG A 154 18.76 -5.68 -2.12
N ILE A 155 18.98 -6.45 -1.05
CA ILE A 155 17.91 -6.82 -0.11
C ILE A 155 17.28 -5.58 0.54
N ARG A 156 18.09 -4.59 0.96
CA ARG A 156 17.56 -3.34 1.52
C ARG A 156 16.70 -2.56 0.52
N ILE A 157 17.02 -2.61 -0.77
CA ILE A 157 16.20 -2.01 -1.82
C ILE A 157 14.88 -2.79 -1.97
N LEU A 158 14.93 -4.12 -2.04
CA LEU A 158 13.74 -4.97 -2.12
C LEU A 158 12.74 -4.69 -0.99
N ARG A 159 13.24 -4.56 0.25
CA ARG A 159 12.40 -4.25 1.42
C ARG A 159 11.69 -2.89 1.33
N ARG A 160 12.26 -1.94 0.59
CA ARG A 160 11.68 -0.59 0.42
C ARG A 160 10.62 -0.55 -0.67
N ILE A 161 10.76 -1.37 -1.71
CA ILE A 161 9.80 -1.40 -2.83
C ILE A 161 8.60 -2.28 -2.53
N LEU A 162 8.79 -3.38 -1.78
CA LEU A 162 7.69 -4.30 -1.46
C LEU A 162 6.86 -3.73 -0.29
N PRO A 163 5.52 -3.64 -0.42
CA PRO A 163 4.67 -3.26 0.71
C PRO A 163 4.85 -4.23 1.88
N GLY A 164 5.19 -3.71 3.06
CA GLY A 164 5.49 -4.54 4.24
C GLY A 164 6.83 -5.27 4.18
N GLY A 165 7.71 -4.93 3.24
CA GLY A 165 8.98 -5.62 3.05
C GLY A 165 9.95 -5.45 4.21
N ASN A 166 9.80 -4.45 5.07
CA ASN A 166 10.68 -4.28 6.23
C ASN A 166 10.33 -5.24 7.37
N GLU A 167 9.09 -5.73 7.41
CA GLU A 167 8.59 -6.66 8.42
C GLU A 167 8.81 -8.14 8.07
N MET A 168 9.11 -8.46 6.80
CA MET A 168 9.26 -9.83 6.32
C MET A 168 10.65 -10.41 6.60
N ASP A 169 10.78 -11.72 6.80
CA ASP A 169 12.09 -12.38 6.73
C ASP A 169 12.61 -12.48 5.28
N LEU A 170 13.82 -13.02 5.07
CA LEU A 170 14.40 -13.09 3.72
C LEU A 170 13.66 -14.06 2.79
N CYS A 171 13.21 -15.21 3.30
CA CYS A 171 12.49 -16.22 2.51
C CYS A 171 11.11 -15.69 2.12
N GLU A 172 10.39 -15.12 3.08
CA GLU A 172 9.12 -14.44 2.86
C GLU A 172 9.26 -13.32 1.83
N LEU A 173 10.26 -12.45 1.99
CA LEU A 173 10.50 -11.33 1.08
C LEU A 173 10.65 -11.80 -0.38
N LEU A 174 11.42 -12.85 -0.63
CA LEU A 174 11.67 -13.34 -1.98
C LEU A 174 10.43 -13.99 -2.59
N SER A 175 9.69 -14.81 -1.82
CA SER A 175 8.43 -15.43 -2.27
C SER A 175 7.33 -14.39 -2.55
N GLU A 176 7.25 -13.35 -1.73
CA GLU A 176 6.27 -12.28 -1.88
C GLU A 176 6.61 -11.34 -3.05
N VAL A 177 7.89 -11.12 -3.34
CA VAL A 177 8.34 -10.34 -4.51
C VAL A 177 7.83 -10.96 -5.81
N GLU A 178 7.90 -12.28 -5.96
CA GLU A 178 7.39 -12.97 -7.15
C GLU A 178 5.91 -12.66 -7.37
N SER A 179 5.10 -12.83 -6.32
CA SER A 179 3.66 -12.62 -6.37
C SER A 179 3.30 -11.16 -6.62
N TYR A 180 4.06 -10.22 -6.03
CA TYR A 180 3.87 -8.79 -6.24
C TYR A 180 4.18 -8.37 -7.68
N VAL A 181 5.27 -8.86 -8.26
CA VAL A 181 5.63 -8.58 -9.67
C VAL A 181 4.54 -9.08 -10.61
N VAL A 182 4.03 -10.30 -10.39
CA VAL A 182 2.91 -10.82 -11.19
C VAL A 182 1.69 -9.90 -11.07
N CYS A 183 1.28 -9.52 -9.86
CA CYS A 183 0.10 -8.66 -9.68
C CYS A 183 0.26 -7.27 -10.34
N LEU A 184 1.46 -6.68 -10.31
CA LEU A 184 1.74 -5.43 -11.01
C LEU A 184 1.65 -5.59 -12.53
N GLN A 185 2.18 -6.68 -13.09
CA GLN A 185 2.07 -6.96 -14.52
C GLN A 185 0.60 -7.11 -14.94
N LEU A 186 -0.19 -7.82 -14.15
CA LEU A 186 -1.63 -7.98 -14.38
C LEU A 186 -2.35 -6.63 -14.35
N GLN A 187 -2.09 -5.83 -13.31
CA GLN A 187 -2.65 -4.48 -13.18
C GLN A 187 -2.35 -3.62 -14.42
N VAL A 188 -1.08 -3.55 -14.84
CA VAL A 188 -0.67 -2.76 -16.01
C VAL A 188 -1.32 -3.28 -17.28
N ASN A 189 -1.39 -4.59 -17.50
CA ASN A 189 -2.03 -5.18 -18.68
C ASN A 189 -3.52 -4.83 -18.75
N ILE A 190 -4.23 -4.91 -17.62
CA ILE A 190 -5.64 -4.55 -17.53
C ILE A 190 -5.82 -3.07 -17.85
N LEU A 191 -5.07 -2.20 -17.17
CA LEU A 191 -5.19 -0.75 -17.38
C LEU A 191 -4.87 -0.36 -18.82
N LYS A 192 -3.86 -0.97 -19.45
CA LYS A 192 -3.59 -0.78 -20.88
C LYS A 192 -4.77 -1.20 -21.75
N SER A 193 -5.35 -2.38 -21.52
CA SER A 193 -6.50 -2.85 -22.30
C SER A 193 -7.75 -1.97 -22.17
N LEU A 194 -7.89 -1.25 -21.05
CA LEU A 194 -8.98 -0.29 -20.83
C LEU A 194 -8.74 1.05 -21.54
N VAL A 195 -7.48 1.40 -21.80
CA VAL A 195 -7.09 2.64 -22.50
C VAL A 195 -6.96 2.41 -24.00
N GLU A 196 -6.46 1.24 -24.40
CA GLU A 196 -6.27 0.82 -25.80
C GLU A 196 -7.59 0.39 -26.48
N THR A 197 -8.75 0.80 -25.96
CA THR A 197 -10.02 0.63 -26.66
C THR A 197 -9.96 1.33 -28.03
N PRO A 198 -10.26 0.64 -29.13
CA PRO A 198 -10.29 1.23 -30.48
C PRO A 198 -11.39 2.27 -30.65
#